data_AF-A0A8C3R7S1-F1
#
_entry.id   AF-A0A8C3R7S1-F1
#
_cell.length_a   1.000
_cell.length_b   1.000
_cell.length_c   1.000
_cell.angle_alpha   90.00
_cell.angle_beta   90.00
_cell.angle_gamma   90.00
#
_symmetry.space_group_name_H-M   'P 1'
#
loop_
_entity.id
_entity.type
_entity.pdbx_description
1 polymer ?
#
loop_
_entity_poly.entity_id
_entity_poly.type
_entity_poly.pdbx_seq_one_letter_code
_entity_poly.pdbx_strand_id
1 'polypeptide(L)'
;MLPESWAVTSTLGLVLQCFVILFRFAHFEYFYCIFGITRDFTAAQLGSCAARQKSGYLSQIRPGGGEREAIHSVQPQTVPAHPTVSRSVNRGINPAARAAAARLPVGRAPPGRGMEAVARSSERAGAAMRSRAEVDATLQTAKLNPAELLPAVQCLSFGPHAGGGECCLLQLEPGLCAELEAGRSLVIRGEKDEHAVLCSKDKTYDMKIADTSNTLLFVPGCKTPEELNADPASCNIIHSQIAGFSKNYWELRRCRPKLKKLRKLLMEDPYEGPDSQKDQTSTFSKYTTEDLLSLIQASEEEILHQLQVIDACQIEGYWRILDFDYEMKLLNHVTQLIDSESWPLSKVPLSVCLEELGSLEPREMIEHILLSYGRKYVDDAGEVFFEMCEDKICRAIAQMLLQNAIKFNLSEFEEVWQQSVPEGMTTRLDQLQGLALVDKSSRPETIFLLKVEDLPEDNQERFNSLFGIRQKWTEVDITPYIQDLCAEKQTVGALLTKYARSSMLNGVKVYNSRRPIS
;
A
#
# COMPACT_ATOMS: atom_id res chain seq x y z
N MET A 1 -6.01 -19.07 48.26
CA MET A 1 -6.47 -19.81 47.06
C MET A 1 -5.52 -19.45 45.93
N LEU A 2 -4.81 -20.44 45.38
CA LEU A 2 -3.87 -20.30 44.28
C LEU A 2 -4.48 -20.99 43.05
N PRO A 3 -4.31 -20.46 41.82
CA PRO A 3 -4.60 -21.23 40.61
C PRO A 3 -3.51 -22.28 40.39
N GLU A 4 -3.92 -23.48 39.97
CA GLU A 4 -3.02 -24.63 39.82
C GLU A 4 -2.07 -24.47 38.62
N SER A 5 -0.81 -24.85 38.84
CA SER A 5 0.21 -24.89 37.79
C SER A 5 0.15 -26.23 37.05
N TRP A 6 -0.11 -26.18 35.74
CA TRP A 6 0.06 -27.33 34.85
C TRP A 6 1.37 -27.18 34.08
N ALA A 7 2.44 -27.71 34.65
CA ALA A 7 3.73 -27.83 33.98
C ALA A 7 3.64 -28.91 32.88
N VAL A 8 3.55 -28.47 31.62
CA VAL A 8 3.75 -29.37 30.47
C VAL A 8 5.24 -29.69 30.38
N THR A 9 5.61 -30.87 30.88
CA THR A 9 6.98 -31.37 30.83
C THR A 9 7.41 -31.63 29.39
N SER A 10 8.43 -30.90 28.95
CA SER A 10 9.10 -31.13 27.67
C SER A 10 9.74 -32.52 27.65
N THR A 11 9.11 -33.45 26.94
CA THR A 11 9.67 -34.76 26.62
C THR A 11 9.12 -35.24 25.28
N LEU A 12 9.84 -34.95 24.20
CA LEU A 12 10.25 -35.90 23.15
C LEU A 12 11.04 -35.13 22.08
N GLY A 13 12.34 -35.39 21.96
CA GLY A 13 13.10 -35.02 20.77
C GLY A 13 12.72 -35.97 19.62
N LEU A 14 11.72 -35.60 18.82
CA LEU A 14 11.28 -36.37 17.67
C LEU A 14 12.09 -35.99 16.43
N VAL A 15 12.91 -36.93 15.95
CA VAL A 15 13.47 -36.86 14.59
C VAL A 15 12.32 -37.18 13.63
N LEU A 16 11.70 -36.14 13.07
CA LEU A 16 10.68 -36.29 12.04
C LEU A 16 11.33 -36.80 10.75
N GLN A 17 11.06 -38.05 10.37
CA GLN A 17 11.48 -38.61 9.09
C GLN A 17 10.30 -38.56 8.12
N CYS A 18 10.40 -37.71 7.10
CA CYS A 18 9.40 -37.53 6.06
C CYS A 18 9.61 -38.54 4.93
N PHE A 19 8.55 -39.23 4.53
CA PHE A 19 8.49 -39.96 3.26
C PHE A 19 7.63 -39.18 2.29
N VAL A 20 8.18 -38.75 1.15
CA VAL A 20 7.38 -38.22 0.03
C VAL A 20 6.99 -39.40 -0.84
N ILE A 21 5.70 -39.69 -0.90
CA ILE A 21 5.12 -40.62 -1.88
C ILE A 21 4.50 -39.78 -3.00
N LEU A 22 4.96 -40.05 -4.21
CA LEU A 22 4.47 -39.44 -5.45
C LEU A 22 3.39 -40.33 -6.05
N PHE A 23 2.16 -39.81 -6.15
CA PHE A 23 1.09 -40.43 -6.92
C PHE A 23 0.80 -39.60 -8.17
N ARG A 24 0.78 -40.28 -9.32
CA ARG A 24 0.37 -39.70 -10.61
C ARG A 24 -1.06 -40.12 -10.89
N PHE A 25 -1.99 -39.17 -10.91
CA PHE A 25 -3.38 -39.44 -11.28
C PHE A 25 -3.91 -38.34 -12.21
N ALA A 26 -4.21 -38.72 -13.46
CA ALA A 26 -4.86 -37.89 -14.48
C ALA A 26 -4.44 -36.40 -14.51
N HIS A 27 -3.20 -36.14 -14.98
CA HIS A 27 -2.61 -34.80 -15.16
C HIS A 27 -2.32 -33.97 -13.89
N PHE A 28 -2.53 -34.51 -12.69
CA PHE A 28 -2.07 -33.89 -11.44
C PHE A 28 -1.05 -34.76 -10.71
N GLU A 29 -0.02 -34.10 -10.17
CA GLU A 29 0.96 -34.71 -9.27
C GLU A 29 0.56 -34.44 -7.81
N TYR A 30 0.47 -35.50 -7.01
CA TYR A 30 0.15 -35.40 -5.59
C TYR A 30 1.35 -35.83 -4.75
N PHE A 31 1.85 -34.89 -3.93
CA PHE A 31 2.92 -35.12 -2.96
C PHE A 31 2.31 -35.45 -1.60
N TYR A 32 2.36 -36.72 -1.18
CA TYR A 32 1.99 -37.12 0.18
C TYR A 32 3.22 -37.25 1.06
N CYS A 33 3.36 -36.37 2.06
CA CYS A 33 4.33 -36.52 3.14
C CYS A 33 3.75 -37.41 4.25
N ILE A 34 4.22 -38.66 4.34
CA ILE A 34 3.96 -39.52 5.51
C ILE A 34 5.04 -39.23 6.56
N PHE A 35 4.61 -38.74 7.73
CA PHE A 35 5.49 -38.57 8.90
C PHE A 35 5.59 -39.89 9.66
N GLY A 36 6.71 -40.59 9.51
CA GLY A 36 7.00 -41.80 10.26
C GLY A 36 7.55 -41.46 11.65
N ILE A 37 6.78 -41.72 12.71
CA ILE A 37 7.31 -41.72 14.08
C ILE A 37 7.87 -43.12 14.36
N THR A 38 9.19 -43.29 14.22
CA THR A 38 9.87 -44.50 14.67
C THR A 38 9.95 -44.52 16.20
N ARG A 39 9.39 -45.54 16.83
CA ARG A 39 9.52 -45.78 18.27
C ARG A 39 9.72 -47.27 18.51
N ASP A 40 10.92 -47.64 18.96
CA ASP A 40 11.19 -48.99 19.43
C ASP A 40 10.22 -49.36 20.55
N PHE A 41 9.59 -50.52 20.42
CA PHE A 41 8.71 -51.09 21.44
C PHE A 41 9.08 -52.54 21.71
N THR A 42 9.86 -52.74 22.77
CA THR A 42 9.94 -54.04 23.45
C THR A 42 8.58 -54.39 24.04
N ALA A 43 8.12 -55.61 23.81
CA ALA A 43 6.78 -56.05 24.18
C ALA A 43 6.58 -56.18 25.71
N ALA A 44 5.46 -55.67 26.22
CA ALA A 44 4.91 -56.06 27.53
C ALA A 44 3.37 -55.91 27.58
N GLN A 45 2.70 -57.06 27.70
CA GLN A 45 1.35 -57.31 28.26
C GLN A 45 0.08 -56.65 27.67
N LEU A 46 -0.86 -57.54 27.33
CA LEU A 46 -2.28 -57.26 27.03
C LEU A 46 -3.06 -56.82 28.28
N GLY A 47 -4.00 -55.88 28.09
CA GLY A 47 -5.01 -55.49 29.09
C GLY A 47 -6.29 -54.99 28.41
N SER A 48 -7.31 -55.85 28.34
CA SER A 48 -8.62 -55.63 27.70
C SER A 48 -9.44 -54.46 28.29
N CYS A 49 -10.15 -53.69 27.45
CA CYS A 49 -11.63 -53.61 27.50
C CYS A 49 -12.29 -52.82 26.34
N ALA A 50 -13.54 -53.18 26.03
CA ALA A 50 -14.42 -52.55 25.04
C ALA A 50 -14.95 -51.17 25.52
N ALA A 51 -15.68 -50.33 24.79
CA ALA A 51 -16.45 -50.44 23.53
C ALA A 51 -16.54 -49.04 22.85
N ARG A 52 -17.42 -48.65 21.91
CA ARG A 52 -18.64 -49.23 21.29
C ARG A 52 -18.92 -48.53 19.94
N GLN A 53 -19.52 -49.21 18.96
CA GLN A 53 -20.06 -48.61 17.72
C GLN A 53 -21.60 -48.46 17.79
N LYS A 54 -22.15 -47.40 17.17
CA LYS A 54 -23.48 -47.24 16.50
C LYS A 54 -23.56 -45.80 15.94
N SER A 55 -23.78 -45.57 14.64
CA SER A 55 -25.09 -45.54 13.93
C SER A 55 -26.04 -44.48 14.50
N GLY A 56 -26.68 -43.56 13.74
CA GLY A 56 -26.75 -43.33 12.28
C GLY A 56 -28.05 -42.56 11.93
N TYR A 57 -28.31 -42.32 10.63
CA TYR A 57 -29.57 -41.83 10.00
C TYR A 57 -29.79 -40.33 9.67
N LEU A 58 -30.72 -40.13 8.71
CA LEU A 58 -30.91 -39.02 7.76
C LEU A 58 -32.28 -38.32 7.88
N SER A 59 -32.40 -37.15 7.21
CA SER A 59 -33.63 -36.50 6.65
C SER A 59 -34.59 -35.82 7.66
N GLN A 60 -35.26 -34.69 7.37
CA GLN A 60 -36.07 -34.34 6.19
C GLN A 60 -36.17 -32.81 5.90
N ILE A 61 -36.83 -32.45 4.78
CA ILE A 61 -37.21 -31.08 4.35
C ILE A 61 -38.71 -31.09 3.98
N ARG A 62 -39.53 -30.06 4.36
CA ARG A 62 -40.59 -29.38 3.54
C ARG A 62 -41.45 -28.33 4.34
N PRO A 63 -42.31 -27.47 3.70
CA PRO A 63 -42.42 -26.03 4.08
C PRO A 63 -43.86 -25.43 4.26
N GLY A 64 -43.92 -24.10 4.48
CA GLY A 64 -45.12 -23.20 4.34
C GLY A 64 -45.74 -22.75 5.69
N GLY A 65 -46.39 -21.59 5.87
CA GLY A 65 -46.59 -20.36 5.04
C GLY A 65 -47.69 -19.43 5.60
N GLY A 66 -47.57 -18.08 5.45
CA GLY A 66 -48.59 -17.04 5.80
C GLY A 66 -48.79 -16.70 7.30
N GLU A 67 -49.42 -15.59 7.74
CA GLU A 67 -49.77 -14.28 7.13
C GLU A 67 -50.22 -13.29 8.27
N ARG A 68 -50.00 -11.96 8.14
CA ARG A 68 -50.61 -10.84 8.95
C ARG A 68 -50.27 -10.78 10.47
N GLU A 69 -50.45 -9.69 11.23
CA GLU A 69 -51.10 -8.37 11.03
C GLU A 69 -50.36 -7.25 11.84
N ALA A 70 -50.84 -5.99 11.82
CA ALA A 70 -50.11 -4.81 12.34
C ALA A 70 -50.79 -4.13 13.56
N ILE A 71 -50.19 -3.02 14.08
CA ILE A 71 -50.82 -1.73 14.54
C ILE A 71 -50.27 -1.12 15.88
N HIS A 72 -50.10 0.23 15.87
CA HIS A 72 -49.95 1.23 16.98
C HIS A 72 -48.70 1.21 17.90
N SER A 73 -47.78 2.20 17.82
CA SER A 73 -47.74 3.57 18.44
C SER A 73 -47.46 3.58 19.96
N VAL A 74 -46.54 4.38 20.52
CA VAL A 74 -46.64 5.85 20.75
C VAL A 74 -45.26 6.44 21.15
N GLN A 75 -44.95 7.68 20.75
CA GLN A 75 -43.91 8.54 21.38
C GLN A 75 -44.54 9.41 22.50
N PRO A 76 -43.76 9.89 23.48
CA PRO A 76 -43.49 11.33 23.42
C PRO A 76 -42.05 11.74 23.78
N GLN A 77 -41.68 12.94 23.30
CA GLN A 77 -40.46 13.67 23.61
C GLN A 77 -40.49 14.23 25.05
N THR A 78 -39.33 14.52 25.66
CA THR A 78 -39.12 15.77 26.42
C THR A 78 -37.63 16.05 26.71
N VAL A 79 -37.25 17.30 26.46
CA VAL A 79 -35.98 18.05 26.67
C VAL A 79 -36.45 19.53 26.80
N PRO A 80 -35.77 20.52 27.45
CA PRO A 80 -34.44 20.57 28.09
C PRO A 80 -34.45 21.12 29.55
N ALA A 81 -33.26 21.25 30.17
CA ALA A 81 -32.82 22.50 30.84
C ALA A 81 -31.33 22.46 31.26
N HIS A 82 -30.57 23.51 30.93
CA HIS A 82 -29.35 23.94 31.65
C HIS A 82 -29.73 25.00 32.71
N PRO A 83 -28.87 25.27 33.71
CA PRO A 83 -28.14 26.56 33.67
C PRO A 83 -26.69 26.57 34.25
N THR A 84 -25.76 27.05 33.42
CA THR A 84 -24.82 28.21 33.58
C THR A 84 -24.13 28.62 34.92
N VAL A 85 -22.80 28.95 34.80
CA VAL A 85 -21.89 29.83 35.63
C VAL A 85 -21.57 29.37 37.08
N SER A 86 -20.31 29.22 37.56
CA SER A 86 -19.21 30.22 37.76
C SER A 86 -17.88 29.48 38.07
N ARG A 87 -16.69 29.77 37.49
CA ARG A 87 -15.74 30.91 37.64
C ARG A 87 -14.97 31.07 38.99
N SER A 88 -13.79 30.45 39.10
CA SER A 88 -12.53 30.96 39.75
C SER A 88 -11.40 29.95 39.46
N VAL A 89 -10.28 30.21 38.76
CA VAL A 89 -9.21 31.24 38.82
C VAL A 89 -8.16 30.99 39.92
N ASN A 90 -6.87 31.09 39.55
CA ASN A 90 -5.60 30.85 40.30
C ASN A 90 -5.17 29.38 40.42
N ARG A 91 -3.91 28.97 40.19
CA ARG A 91 -2.63 29.54 39.64
C ARG A 91 -1.94 28.35 38.92
N GLY A 92 -1.18 28.45 37.83
CA GLY A 92 -0.09 29.37 37.53
C GLY A 92 1.27 28.76 37.95
N ILE A 93 2.05 28.22 37.01
CA ILE A 93 3.54 28.21 36.92
C ILE A 93 3.97 27.47 35.63
N ASN A 94 5.02 27.99 34.97
CA ASN A 94 5.58 27.52 33.69
C ASN A 94 6.64 26.39 33.87
N PRO A 95 7.01 25.63 32.81
CA PRO A 95 7.96 24.53 32.89
C PRO A 95 9.41 24.93 32.54
N ALA A 96 10.41 24.30 33.19
CA ALA A 96 11.77 24.17 32.64
C ALA A 96 12.62 23.08 33.33
N ALA A 97 13.04 22.09 32.53
CA ALA A 97 14.34 21.39 32.49
C ALA A 97 15.02 20.75 33.75
N ARG A 98 15.36 19.47 33.54
CA ARG A 98 16.63 18.75 33.85
C ARG A 98 16.91 18.13 35.25
N ALA A 99 16.97 16.80 35.19
CA ALA A 99 18.04 15.92 35.71
C ALA A 99 18.23 15.69 37.22
N ALA A 100 17.89 14.48 37.67
CA ALA A 100 18.71 13.66 38.57
C ALA A 100 18.33 12.17 38.43
N ALA A 101 19.25 11.26 38.75
CA ALA A 101 19.11 9.82 38.54
C ALA A 101 18.44 9.09 39.74
N ALA A 102 17.72 8.00 39.44
CA ALA A 102 17.41 6.95 40.42
C ALA A 102 17.56 5.57 39.76
N ARG A 103 18.61 4.83 40.14
CA ARG A 103 18.80 3.41 39.80
C ARG A 103 18.04 2.53 40.80
N LEU A 104 17.45 1.42 40.35
CA LEU A 104 17.18 0.17 41.11
C LEU A 104 16.40 -0.82 40.19
N PRO A 105 16.45 -2.14 40.41
CA PRO A 105 17.64 -3.01 40.38
C PRO A 105 17.59 -4.02 39.21
N VAL A 106 18.77 -4.51 38.78
CA VAL A 106 18.87 -5.61 37.81
C VAL A 106 18.56 -6.95 38.48
N GLY A 107 17.44 -7.58 38.12
CA GLY A 107 17.14 -8.96 38.48
C GLY A 107 17.96 -9.94 37.64
N ARG A 108 18.87 -10.70 38.27
CA ARG A 108 19.61 -11.79 37.61
C ARG A 108 18.66 -12.96 37.30
N ALA A 109 18.53 -13.33 36.02
CA ALA A 109 18.01 -14.63 35.65
C ALA A 109 19.02 -15.76 35.98
N PRO A 110 18.57 -16.98 36.33
CA PRO A 110 19.45 -18.09 36.67
C PRO A 110 20.09 -18.74 35.43
N PRO A 111 21.32 -19.30 35.54
CA PRO A 111 21.96 -20.04 34.44
C PRO A 111 21.35 -21.44 34.30
N GLY A 112 20.26 -21.54 33.53
CA GLY A 112 19.48 -22.77 33.34
C GLY A 112 19.99 -23.65 32.20
N ARG A 113 20.81 -24.64 32.55
CA ARG A 113 21.33 -25.72 31.67
C ARG A 113 20.27 -26.26 30.67
N GLY A 114 20.42 -25.91 29.39
CA GLY A 114 19.55 -26.43 28.31
C GLY A 114 20.25 -26.50 26.95
N MET A 115 21.01 -25.46 26.57
CA MET A 115 21.57 -25.36 25.21
C MET A 115 22.83 -26.22 24.96
N GLU A 116 23.67 -26.49 25.98
CA GLU A 116 24.83 -27.38 25.81
C GLU A 116 24.43 -28.84 25.51
N ALA A 117 23.25 -29.29 25.96
CA ALA A 117 22.76 -30.65 25.69
C ALA A 117 22.28 -30.81 24.24
N VAL A 118 21.82 -29.73 23.60
CA VAL A 118 21.46 -29.70 22.18
C VAL A 118 22.73 -29.65 21.31
N ALA A 119 23.73 -28.85 21.72
CA ALA A 119 25.02 -28.81 21.03
C ALA A 119 25.75 -30.18 21.07
N ARG A 120 25.82 -30.84 22.24
CA ARG A 120 26.50 -32.15 22.37
C ARG A 120 25.73 -33.34 21.80
N SER A 121 24.42 -33.22 21.56
CA SER A 121 23.67 -34.23 20.82
C SER A 121 23.85 -34.09 19.30
N SER A 122 24.08 -32.86 18.81
CA SER A 122 24.47 -32.60 17.42
C SER A 122 25.81 -33.24 17.03
N GLU A 123 26.75 -33.41 17.95
CA GLU A 123 28.07 -34.01 17.66
C GLU A 123 28.07 -35.55 17.56
N ARG A 124 26.97 -36.22 17.94
CA ARG A 124 26.86 -37.70 17.88
C ARG A 124 25.88 -38.22 16.83
N ALA A 125 25.12 -37.33 16.18
CA ALA A 125 24.22 -37.67 15.09
C ALA A 125 24.80 -37.21 13.74
N GLY A 126 25.91 -37.83 13.32
CA GLY A 126 26.23 -37.87 11.89
C GLY A 126 25.03 -38.52 11.20
N ALA A 127 24.33 -37.76 10.35
CA ALA A 127 23.05 -38.19 9.78
C ALA A 127 23.24 -39.47 8.96
N ALA A 128 22.85 -40.62 9.53
CA ALA A 128 23.02 -41.91 8.90
C ALA A 128 22.24 -41.93 7.58
N MET A 129 22.97 -41.99 6.46
CA MET A 129 22.38 -42.06 5.13
C MET A 129 21.70 -43.42 4.98
N ARG A 130 20.37 -43.42 4.93
CA ARG A 130 19.54 -44.63 4.83
C ARG A 130 20.03 -45.55 3.70
N SER A 131 20.21 -46.81 4.03
CA SER A 131 20.61 -47.88 3.12
C SER A 131 19.42 -48.47 2.34
N ARG A 132 19.69 -49.22 1.27
CA ARG A 132 18.63 -49.79 0.42
C ARG A 132 17.80 -50.83 1.16
N ALA A 133 18.46 -51.62 2.03
CA ALA A 133 17.80 -52.60 2.88
C ALA A 133 16.78 -51.95 3.85
N GLU A 134 17.08 -50.78 4.42
CA GLU A 134 16.15 -50.04 5.29
C GLU A 134 14.95 -49.49 4.51
N VAL A 135 15.18 -49.01 3.28
CA VAL A 135 14.12 -48.58 2.38
C VAL A 135 13.20 -49.75 2.01
N ASP A 136 13.77 -50.87 1.54
CA ASP A 136 13.00 -52.04 1.11
C ASP A 136 12.21 -52.66 2.28
N ALA A 137 12.80 -52.72 3.49
CA ALA A 137 12.10 -53.13 4.71
C ALA A 137 10.95 -52.16 5.08
N THR A 138 11.11 -50.87 4.84
CA THR A 138 10.04 -49.88 5.03
C THR A 138 8.91 -50.08 4.02
N LEU A 139 9.22 -50.32 2.74
CA LEU A 139 8.22 -50.60 1.69
C LEU A 139 7.40 -51.85 2.02
N GLN A 140 8.05 -52.93 2.48
CA GLN A 140 7.39 -54.15 2.96
C GLN A 140 6.46 -53.87 4.14
N THR A 141 6.92 -53.08 5.13
CA THR A 141 6.12 -52.69 6.31
C THR A 141 4.90 -51.84 5.92
N ALA A 142 5.07 -50.94 4.95
CA ALA A 142 4.01 -50.11 4.39
C ALA A 142 3.06 -50.86 3.43
N LYS A 143 3.36 -52.13 3.09
CA LYS A 143 2.63 -52.96 2.12
C LYS A 143 2.52 -52.34 0.72
N LEU A 144 3.53 -51.57 0.31
CA LEU A 144 3.61 -50.96 -1.01
C LEU A 144 4.21 -51.96 -2.00
N ASN A 145 3.66 -52.01 -3.22
CA ASN A 145 4.15 -52.88 -4.29
C ASN A 145 5.35 -52.20 -5.00
N PRO A 146 6.57 -52.76 -4.97
CA PRO A 146 7.73 -52.14 -5.62
C PRO A 146 7.59 -52.03 -7.15
N ALA A 147 6.75 -52.85 -7.79
CA ALA A 147 6.49 -52.79 -9.23
C ALA A 147 5.62 -51.58 -9.65
N GLU A 148 5.00 -50.89 -8.69
CA GLU A 148 4.21 -49.66 -8.91
C GLU A 148 5.02 -48.38 -8.60
N LEU A 149 6.30 -48.52 -8.21
CA LEU A 149 7.18 -47.43 -7.80
C LEU A 149 8.35 -47.25 -8.78
N LEU A 150 8.95 -46.06 -8.78
CA LEU A 150 10.20 -45.81 -9.50
C LEU A 150 11.37 -46.55 -8.82
N PRO A 151 12.36 -47.05 -9.57
CA PRO A 151 13.46 -47.83 -9.01
C PRO A 151 14.43 -46.99 -8.16
N ALA A 152 14.61 -45.71 -8.52
CA ALA A 152 15.37 -44.72 -7.77
C ALA A 152 14.56 -44.20 -6.57
N VAL A 153 15.22 -44.03 -5.42
CA VAL A 153 14.55 -43.61 -4.17
C VAL A 153 15.18 -42.34 -3.65
N GLN A 154 14.39 -41.28 -3.52
CA GLN A 154 14.86 -40.01 -2.95
C GLN A 154 14.53 -39.92 -1.46
N CYS A 155 15.53 -40.09 -0.61
CA CYS A 155 15.43 -39.95 0.84
C CYS A 155 15.61 -38.49 1.26
N LEU A 156 14.59 -37.91 1.88
CA LEU A 156 14.66 -36.57 2.45
C LEU A 156 15.13 -36.59 3.91
N SER A 157 16.05 -35.70 4.25
CA SER A 157 16.48 -35.45 5.63
C SER A 157 16.57 -33.94 5.89
N PHE A 158 16.31 -33.50 7.12
CA PHE A 158 16.51 -32.09 7.48
C PHE A 158 18.00 -31.77 7.51
N GLY A 159 18.42 -30.74 6.76
CA GLY A 159 19.78 -30.23 6.81
C GLY A 159 20.08 -29.55 8.16
N PRO A 160 21.36 -29.37 8.53
CA PRO A 160 21.77 -28.78 9.81
C PRO A 160 21.31 -27.31 9.98
N HIS A 161 20.95 -26.63 8.89
CA HIS A 161 20.46 -25.24 8.88
C HIS A 161 18.96 -25.17 8.52
N ALA A 162 18.21 -26.27 8.60
CA ALA A 162 16.79 -26.32 8.22
C ALA A 162 15.83 -25.68 9.25
N GLY A 163 16.19 -24.48 9.73
CA GLY A 163 15.35 -23.66 10.59
C GLY A 163 14.13 -23.11 9.85
N GLY A 164 12.99 -23.03 10.52
CA GLY A 164 11.85 -22.27 10.02
C GLY A 164 12.11 -20.77 10.20
N GLY A 165 12.13 -20.01 9.10
CA GLY A 165 12.16 -18.54 9.14
C GLY A 165 13.31 -17.86 8.37
N GLU A 166 14.35 -18.58 7.94
CA GLU A 166 15.47 -17.96 7.19
C GLU A 166 15.16 -17.75 5.70
N CYS A 167 14.24 -18.53 5.13
CA CYS A 167 13.79 -18.42 3.74
C CYS A 167 12.28 -18.19 3.69
N CYS A 168 11.84 -17.26 2.84
CA CYS A 168 10.44 -17.05 2.52
C CYS A 168 10.18 -17.30 1.02
N LEU A 169 8.95 -17.66 0.68
CA LEU A 169 8.50 -17.71 -0.72
C LEU A 169 7.87 -16.38 -1.10
N LEU A 170 8.16 -15.92 -2.32
CA LEU A 170 7.56 -14.74 -2.93
C LEU A 170 6.99 -15.15 -4.28
N GLN A 171 5.68 -14.94 -4.48
CA GLN A 171 5.03 -15.13 -5.77
C GLN A 171 5.29 -13.92 -6.65
N LEU A 172 5.91 -14.16 -7.79
CA LEU A 172 6.21 -13.15 -8.81
C LEU A 172 5.38 -13.40 -10.07
N GLU A 173 4.91 -12.33 -10.70
CA GLU A 173 4.39 -12.41 -12.06
C GLU A 173 5.55 -12.56 -13.07
N PRO A 174 5.34 -13.16 -14.26
CA PRO A 174 6.43 -13.43 -15.22
C PRO A 174 7.26 -12.20 -15.60
N GLY A 175 6.68 -11.00 -15.60
CA GLY A 175 7.41 -9.75 -15.82
C GLY A 175 8.46 -9.49 -14.73
N LEU A 176 8.10 -9.63 -13.45
CA LEU A 176 9.03 -9.46 -12.32
C LEU A 176 10.10 -10.56 -12.29
N CYS A 177 9.77 -11.79 -12.68
CA CYS A 177 10.78 -12.84 -12.87
C CYS A 177 11.83 -12.41 -13.92
N ALA A 178 11.38 -11.96 -15.09
CA ALA A 178 12.26 -11.49 -16.16
C ALA A 178 13.07 -10.24 -15.78
N GLU A 179 12.60 -9.42 -14.83
CA GLU A 179 13.39 -8.34 -14.25
C GLU A 179 14.55 -8.85 -13.40
N LEU A 180 14.30 -9.77 -12.48
CA LEU A 180 15.34 -10.39 -11.63
C LEU A 180 16.33 -11.22 -12.46
N GLU A 181 15.86 -12.00 -13.45
CA GLU A 181 16.70 -12.77 -14.36
C GLU A 181 17.60 -11.88 -15.22
N ALA A 182 17.14 -10.67 -15.57
CA ALA A 182 17.94 -9.66 -16.25
C ALA A 182 18.89 -8.88 -15.30
N GLY A 183 19.00 -9.28 -14.03
CA GLY A 183 19.89 -8.66 -13.04
C GLY A 183 19.38 -7.33 -12.46
N ARG A 184 18.10 -6.99 -12.65
CA ARG A 184 17.48 -5.83 -11.98
C ARG A 184 17.13 -6.18 -10.54
N SER A 185 17.12 -5.18 -9.67
CA SER A 185 16.72 -5.32 -8.26
C SER A 185 15.27 -4.94 -8.03
N LEU A 186 14.65 -5.56 -7.03
CA LEU A 186 13.37 -5.16 -6.46
C LEU A 186 13.61 -4.68 -5.03
N VAL A 187 12.91 -3.63 -4.59
CA VAL A 187 13.15 -2.96 -3.30
C VAL A 187 11.91 -3.03 -2.43
N ILE A 188 12.06 -3.47 -1.18
CA ILE A 188 10.96 -3.43 -0.19
C ILE A 188 10.99 -2.06 0.50
N ARG A 189 9.84 -1.38 0.56
CA ARG A 189 9.69 -0.02 1.15
C ARG A 189 8.55 0.03 2.16
N GLY A 190 8.71 0.85 3.19
CA GLY A 190 7.71 1.10 4.24
C GLY A 190 8.32 1.35 5.61
N GLU A 191 7.73 2.26 6.38
CA GLU A 191 8.12 2.53 7.76
C GLU A 191 7.62 1.45 8.74
N LYS A 192 8.02 1.54 10.02
CA LYS A 192 7.79 0.50 11.05
C LYS A 192 6.31 0.29 11.39
N ASP A 193 5.47 1.29 11.16
CA ASP A 193 4.03 1.33 11.37
C ASP A 193 3.24 1.17 10.05
N GLU A 194 3.91 1.04 8.91
CA GLU A 194 3.31 0.84 7.60
C GLU A 194 3.32 -0.64 7.16
N HIS A 195 2.41 -1.01 6.26
CA HIS A 195 2.47 -2.29 5.56
C HIS A 195 3.50 -2.23 4.44
N ALA A 196 4.48 -3.13 4.43
CA ALA A 196 5.52 -3.18 3.40
C ALA A 196 4.94 -3.32 1.97
N VAL A 197 5.54 -2.58 1.03
CA VAL A 197 5.32 -2.71 -0.41
C VAL A 197 6.60 -3.18 -1.09
N LEU A 198 6.47 -3.88 -2.21
CA LEU A 198 7.59 -4.17 -3.11
C LEU A 198 7.53 -3.21 -4.29
N CYS A 199 8.66 -2.61 -4.65
CA CYS A 199 8.79 -1.71 -5.80
C CYS A 199 9.72 -2.33 -6.85
N SER A 200 9.27 -2.32 -8.10
CA SER A 200 10.16 -2.37 -9.27
C SER A 200 10.69 -0.96 -9.56
N LYS A 201 11.31 -0.75 -10.73
CA LYS A 201 11.72 0.58 -11.19
C LYS A 201 10.54 1.55 -11.34
N ASP A 202 9.41 1.03 -11.86
CA ASP A 202 8.29 1.83 -12.37
C ASP A 202 6.92 1.53 -11.72
N LYS A 203 6.83 0.52 -10.84
CA LYS A 203 5.55 0.06 -10.27
C LYS A 203 5.69 -0.36 -8.80
N THR A 204 4.62 -0.13 -8.05
CA THR A 204 4.47 -0.56 -6.66
C THR A 204 3.47 -1.72 -6.51
N TYR A 205 3.79 -2.65 -5.60
CA TYR A 205 3.01 -3.86 -5.32
C TYR A 205 2.79 -4.02 -3.81
N ASP A 206 1.52 -4.18 -3.39
CA ASP A 206 1.16 -4.59 -2.03
C ASP A 206 1.69 -6.01 -1.77
N MET A 207 2.32 -6.21 -0.60
CA MET A 207 2.76 -7.54 -0.14
C MET A 207 1.73 -8.11 0.84
N LYS A 208 1.26 -9.35 0.62
CA LYS A 208 0.33 -10.05 1.53
C LYS A 208 0.75 -11.48 1.79
N ILE A 209 0.63 -11.94 3.03
CA ILE A 209 0.90 -13.33 3.39
C ILE A 209 -0.32 -14.18 3.02
N ALA A 210 -0.10 -15.25 2.27
CA ALA A 210 -1.07 -16.30 1.98
C ALA A 210 -0.66 -17.59 2.70
N ASP A 211 -1.43 -17.97 3.72
CA ASP A 211 -1.21 -19.21 4.46
C ASP A 211 -1.67 -20.44 3.66
N THR A 212 -0.92 -21.53 3.80
CA THR A 212 -1.17 -22.82 3.13
C THR A 212 -1.46 -23.91 4.15
N SER A 213 -2.42 -24.79 3.85
CA SER A 213 -2.74 -25.95 4.71
C SER A 213 -1.59 -26.97 4.77
N ASN A 214 -0.74 -26.96 3.75
CA ASN A 214 0.35 -27.90 3.55
C ASN A 214 1.68 -27.21 3.89
N THR A 215 2.64 -27.96 4.44
CA THR A 215 4.00 -27.44 4.61
C THR A 215 4.76 -27.55 3.28
N LEU A 216 5.24 -26.43 2.77
CA LEU A 216 6.07 -26.33 1.57
C LEU A 216 7.53 -26.59 1.97
N LEU A 217 8.16 -27.61 1.39
CA LEU A 217 9.55 -27.99 1.70
C LEU A 217 10.50 -27.46 0.63
N PHE A 218 11.59 -26.83 1.03
CA PHE A 218 12.64 -26.37 0.14
C PHE A 218 13.72 -27.46 0.05
N VAL A 219 13.83 -28.11 -1.11
CA VAL A 219 14.75 -29.24 -1.31
C VAL A 219 15.59 -28.96 -2.57
N PRO A 220 16.75 -28.30 -2.43
CA PRO A 220 17.63 -28.02 -3.56
C PRO A 220 18.09 -29.31 -4.25
N GLY A 221 18.04 -29.35 -5.57
CA GLY A 221 18.38 -30.54 -6.36
C GLY A 221 17.44 -31.73 -6.16
N CYS A 222 16.22 -31.51 -5.63
CA CYS A 222 15.14 -32.50 -5.64
C CYS A 222 14.80 -32.87 -7.09
N LYS A 223 14.88 -34.15 -7.44
CA LYS A 223 14.51 -34.60 -8.78
C LYS A 223 13.01 -34.84 -8.90
N THR A 224 12.46 -34.50 -10.07
CA THR A 224 11.08 -34.83 -10.46
C THR A 224 10.94 -36.31 -10.85
N PRO A 225 9.71 -36.88 -10.89
CA PRO A 225 9.50 -38.24 -11.41
C PRO A 225 10.06 -38.43 -12.82
N GLU A 226 9.90 -37.43 -13.69
CA GLU A 226 10.37 -37.44 -15.07
C GLU A 226 11.91 -37.49 -15.13
N GLU A 227 12.60 -36.70 -14.32
CA GLU A 227 14.08 -36.72 -14.24
C GLU A 227 14.63 -38.04 -13.67
N LEU A 228 13.91 -38.67 -12.74
CA LEU A 228 14.27 -39.98 -12.19
C LEU A 228 14.06 -41.11 -13.21
N ASN A 229 13.13 -40.95 -14.16
CA ASN A 229 12.91 -41.92 -15.24
C ASN A 229 13.93 -41.80 -16.38
N ALA A 230 14.62 -40.67 -16.52
CA ALA A 230 15.55 -40.42 -17.63
C ALA A 230 16.87 -41.21 -17.54
N ASP A 231 17.26 -41.67 -16.35
CA ASP A 231 18.46 -42.51 -16.11
C ASP A 231 18.10 -43.83 -15.40
N PRO A 232 17.51 -44.80 -16.14
CA PRO A 232 17.05 -46.08 -15.58
C PRO A 232 18.19 -47.01 -15.14
N ALA A 233 19.46 -46.69 -15.42
CA ALA A 233 20.60 -47.44 -14.90
C ALA A 233 20.92 -47.09 -13.44
N SER A 234 20.40 -45.97 -12.93
CA SER A 234 20.67 -45.49 -11.58
C SER A 234 19.66 -46.05 -10.54
N CYS A 235 19.84 -47.31 -10.14
CA CYS A 235 19.14 -47.91 -8.98
C CYS A 235 19.59 -47.33 -7.61
N ASN A 236 19.88 -46.03 -7.56
CA ASN A 236 20.57 -45.36 -6.48
C ASN A 236 19.58 -44.74 -5.50
N ILE A 237 20.00 -44.68 -4.23
CA ILE A 237 19.34 -43.83 -3.24
C ILE A 237 19.94 -42.44 -3.38
N ILE A 238 19.06 -41.47 -3.62
CA ILE A 238 19.42 -40.06 -3.68
C ILE A 238 19.10 -39.47 -2.31
N HIS A 239 20.11 -38.92 -1.64
CA HIS A 239 19.91 -38.24 -0.36
C HIS A 239 19.82 -36.74 -0.61
N SER A 240 18.63 -36.18 -0.42
CA SER A 240 18.37 -34.75 -0.60
C SER A 240 18.10 -34.11 0.75
N GLN A 241 18.80 -33.02 1.05
CA GLN A 241 18.58 -32.27 2.28
C GLN A 241 17.46 -31.25 2.09
N ILE A 242 16.50 -31.25 3.01
CA ILE A 242 15.54 -30.16 3.19
C ILE A 242 16.35 -28.98 3.73
N ALA A 243 16.48 -27.94 2.92
CA ALA A 243 17.17 -26.69 3.27
C ALA A 243 16.31 -25.78 4.14
N GLY A 244 14.98 -25.90 4.04
CA GLY A 244 14.04 -25.13 4.85
C GLY A 244 12.60 -25.54 4.56
N PHE A 245 11.65 -24.85 5.20
CA PHE A 245 10.24 -25.02 4.94
C PHE A 245 9.46 -23.75 5.22
N SER A 246 8.30 -23.60 4.60
CA SER A 246 7.31 -22.57 4.94
C SER A 246 5.90 -23.15 5.03
N LYS A 247 5.02 -22.43 5.72
CA LYS A 247 3.57 -22.66 5.71
C LYS A 247 2.80 -21.53 5.04
N ASN A 248 3.51 -20.57 4.44
CA ASN A 248 2.93 -19.46 3.72
C ASN A 248 3.89 -18.94 2.63
N TYR A 249 3.35 -18.08 1.78
CA TYR A 249 4.10 -17.35 0.76
C TYR A 249 3.59 -15.91 0.69
N TRP A 250 4.43 -15.02 0.18
CA TRP A 250 4.06 -13.63 -0.09
C TRP A 250 3.42 -13.52 -1.47
N GLU A 251 2.18 -13.08 -1.52
CA GLU A 251 1.49 -12.63 -2.73
C GLU A 251 1.81 -11.16 -2.98
N LEU A 252 2.17 -10.85 -4.24
CA LEU A 252 2.22 -9.49 -4.73
C LEU A 252 0.92 -9.12 -5.44
N ARG A 253 0.44 -7.90 -5.20
CA ARG A 253 -0.69 -7.33 -5.96
C ARG A 253 -0.37 -5.90 -6.32
N ARG A 254 -0.32 -5.58 -7.62
CA ARG A 254 -0.08 -4.22 -8.09
C ARG A 254 -1.10 -3.27 -7.48
N CYS A 255 -0.62 -2.21 -6.83
CA CYS A 255 -1.44 -1.23 -6.15
C CYS A 255 -1.20 0.17 -6.73
N ARG A 256 -1.91 1.18 -6.20
CA ARG A 256 -1.58 2.59 -6.48
C ARG A 256 -0.51 3.03 -5.47
N PRO A 257 0.55 3.73 -5.88
CA PRO A 257 1.54 4.27 -4.96
C PRO A 257 0.89 5.28 -4.00
N LYS A 258 1.32 5.31 -2.73
CA LYS A 258 0.77 6.20 -1.68
C LYS A 258 1.50 7.54 -1.67
N LEU A 259 1.07 8.43 -2.56
CA LEU A 259 1.81 9.62 -2.94
C LEU A 259 1.40 10.89 -2.17
N LYS A 260 0.29 10.88 -1.42
CA LYS A 260 -0.04 12.01 -0.52
C LYS A 260 1.04 12.29 0.52
N LYS A 261 1.72 11.25 1.02
CA LYS A 261 2.79 11.39 2.01
C LYS A 261 3.93 12.26 1.46
N LEU A 262 4.29 12.10 0.19
CA LEU A 262 5.30 12.92 -0.49
C LEU A 262 4.92 14.40 -0.46
N ARG A 263 3.72 14.75 -0.97
CA ARG A 263 3.25 16.15 -0.96
C ARG A 263 3.20 16.70 0.47
N LYS A 264 2.70 15.91 1.43
CA LYS A 264 2.63 16.35 2.84
C LYS A 264 4.01 16.72 3.38
N LEU A 265 5.03 15.87 3.21
CA LEU A 265 6.38 16.13 3.69
C LEU A 265 6.99 17.41 3.07
N LEU A 266 6.79 17.62 1.76
CA LEU A 266 7.31 18.80 1.08
C LEU A 266 6.57 20.10 1.45
N MET A 267 5.28 20.00 1.82
CA MET A 267 4.47 21.13 2.32
C MET A 267 4.71 21.47 3.80
N GLU A 268 5.57 20.73 4.53
CA GLU A 268 5.94 21.09 5.91
C GLU A 268 6.91 22.29 5.95
N ASP A 269 7.63 22.55 4.85
CA ASP A 269 8.59 23.66 4.72
C ASP A 269 8.65 24.12 3.24
N PRO A 270 7.59 24.79 2.74
CA PRO A 270 7.53 25.28 1.36
C PRO A 270 8.50 26.44 1.13
N TYR A 271 8.92 26.63 -0.12
CA TYR A 271 9.90 27.66 -0.49
C TYR A 271 9.21 29.01 -0.76
N GLU A 272 9.47 29.99 0.10
CA GLU A 272 8.86 31.34 0.08
C GLU A 272 9.66 32.37 -0.74
N GLY A 273 10.68 31.93 -1.46
CA GLY A 273 11.56 32.80 -2.26
C GLY A 273 12.88 33.17 -1.56
N PRO A 274 13.83 33.77 -2.30
CA PRO A 274 15.23 33.94 -1.86
C PRO A 274 15.40 34.88 -0.66
N ASP A 275 14.48 35.82 -0.47
CA ASP A 275 14.51 36.79 0.63
C ASP A 275 13.94 36.23 1.96
N SER A 276 13.40 35.01 1.96
CA SER A 276 12.77 34.47 3.17
C SER A 276 13.79 34.11 4.25
N GLN A 277 13.68 34.80 5.40
CA GLN A 277 14.47 34.51 6.60
C GLN A 277 14.14 33.11 7.19
N LYS A 278 13.07 32.46 6.73
CA LYS A 278 12.72 31.11 7.18
C LYS A 278 13.71 30.06 6.70
N ASP A 279 14.24 30.13 5.47
CA ASP A 279 15.20 29.12 4.97
C ASP A 279 16.53 29.09 5.78
N GLN A 280 16.86 30.17 6.49
CA GLN A 280 18.02 30.24 7.40
C GLN A 280 17.70 29.76 8.83
N THR A 281 16.42 29.55 9.16
CA THR A 281 15.93 29.25 10.52
C THR A 281 14.99 28.04 10.60
N SER A 282 14.67 27.41 9.46
CA SER A 282 13.79 26.26 9.31
C SER A 282 14.33 25.06 10.09
N THR A 283 13.57 24.59 11.08
CA THR A 283 13.87 23.35 11.82
C THR A 283 13.29 22.10 11.17
N PHE A 284 12.55 22.26 10.07
CA PHE A 284 11.98 21.16 9.30
C PHE A 284 13.05 20.45 8.47
N SER A 285 12.78 19.20 8.10
CA SER A 285 13.71 18.41 7.28
C SER A 285 13.54 18.75 5.81
N LYS A 286 14.64 19.01 5.11
CA LYS A 286 14.69 19.07 3.64
C LYS A 286 14.99 17.67 3.11
N TYR A 287 14.45 17.28 1.95
CA TYR A 287 14.51 15.90 1.46
C TYR A 287 15.25 15.80 0.12
N THR A 288 16.25 14.94 0.05
CA THR A 288 16.86 14.49 -1.22
C THR A 288 15.99 13.42 -1.89
N THR A 289 16.33 13.03 -3.12
CA THR A 289 15.66 11.90 -3.79
C THR A 289 15.79 10.62 -2.95
N GLU A 290 16.97 10.35 -2.42
CA GLU A 290 17.29 9.20 -1.57
C GLU A 290 16.45 9.17 -0.29
N ASP A 291 16.26 10.33 0.36
CA ASP A 291 15.40 10.44 1.54
C ASP A 291 13.95 10.09 1.19
N LEU A 292 13.42 10.64 0.10
CA LEU A 292 12.07 10.35 -0.38
C LEU A 292 11.88 8.87 -0.75
N LEU A 293 12.87 8.24 -1.39
CA LEU A 293 12.85 6.80 -1.70
C LEU A 293 12.86 5.93 -0.44
N SER A 294 13.34 6.44 0.70
CA SER A 294 13.31 5.74 1.99
C SER A 294 11.99 5.91 2.76
N LEU A 295 11.30 7.03 2.56
CA LEU A 295 10.08 7.41 3.29
C LEU A 295 8.77 7.09 2.56
N ILE A 296 8.78 7.03 1.23
CA ILE A 296 7.56 6.94 0.41
C ILE A 296 7.33 5.52 -0.12
N GLN A 297 6.10 5.03 0.05
CA GLN A 297 5.64 3.73 -0.44
C GLN A 297 5.25 3.78 -1.93
N ALA A 298 6.26 3.99 -2.78
CA ALA A 298 6.14 4.11 -4.23
C ALA A 298 7.44 3.65 -4.91
N SER A 299 7.44 3.40 -6.22
CA SER A 299 8.67 3.20 -7.01
C SER A 299 9.39 4.52 -7.28
N GLU A 300 10.60 4.46 -7.83
CA GLU A 300 11.39 5.66 -8.15
C GLU A 300 10.72 6.52 -9.24
N GLU A 301 10.27 5.91 -10.34
CA GLU A 301 9.59 6.66 -11.40
C GLU A 301 8.24 7.22 -10.94
N GLU A 302 7.50 6.50 -10.09
CA GLU A 302 6.23 7.01 -9.51
C GLU A 302 6.47 8.23 -8.60
N ILE A 303 7.59 8.29 -7.86
CA ILE A 303 7.97 9.45 -7.03
C ILE A 303 8.40 10.63 -7.91
N LEU A 304 9.29 10.41 -8.88
CA LEU A 304 9.76 11.45 -9.79
C LEU A 304 8.62 12.02 -10.64
N HIS A 305 7.71 11.18 -11.12
CA HIS A 305 6.50 11.63 -11.80
C HIS A 305 5.59 12.45 -10.86
N GLN A 306 5.42 12.03 -9.60
CA GLN A 306 4.60 12.80 -8.67
C GLN A 306 5.22 14.17 -8.33
N LEU A 307 6.55 14.26 -8.20
CA LEU A 307 7.27 15.52 -8.03
C LEU A 307 6.96 16.48 -9.19
N GLN A 308 6.92 15.99 -10.43
CA GLN A 308 6.49 16.78 -11.59
C GLN A 308 4.99 17.15 -11.53
N VAL A 309 4.12 16.25 -11.11
CA VAL A 309 2.65 16.48 -11.02
C VAL A 309 2.29 17.54 -9.98
N ILE A 310 3.07 17.68 -8.90
CA ILE A 310 2.88 18.71 -7.87
C ILE A 310 3.76 19.94 -8.11
N ASP A 311 4.32 20.06 -9.32
CA ASP A 311 5.20 21.15 -9.76
C ASP A 311 6.33 21.44 -8.73
N ALA A 312 6.93 20.39 -8.16
CA ALA A 312 8.06 20.49 -7.24
C ALA A 312 9.39 20.71 -7.98
N CYS A 313 10.25 21.55 -7.40
CA CYS A 313 11.59 21.87 -7.94
C CYS A 313 12.70 21.40 -7.00
N GLN A 314 13.94 21.37 -7.51
CA GLN A 314 15.13 21.08 -6.72
C GLN A 314 15.88 22.37 -6.40
N ILE A 315 16.01 22.69 -5.11
CA ILE A 315 16.68 23.88 -4.59
C ILE A 315 17.82 23.41 -3.67
N GLU A 316 19.05 23.81 -3.96
CA GLU A 316 20.26 23.40 -3.22
C GLU A 316 20.45 21.87 -3.09
N GLY A 317 19.89 21.10 -4.03
CA GLY A 317 19.91 19.64 -4.03
C GLY A 317 18.70 18.96 -3.35
N TYR A 318 17.84 19.73 -2.69
CA TYR A 318 16.64 19.24 -2.00
C TYR A 318 15.36 19.50 -2.80
N TRP A 319 14.40 18.58 -2.72
CA TRP A 319 13.07 18.81 -3.28
C TRP A 319 12.27 19.80 -2.44
N ARG A 320 11.64 20.76 -3.11
CA ARG A 320 10.78 21.80 -2.52
C ARG A 320 9.52 21.96 -3.37
N ILE A 321 8.41 22.32 -2.71
CA ILE A 321 7.25 22.91 -3.37
C ILE A 321 7.30 24.41 -3.08
N LEU A 322 6.94 25.26 -4.04
CA LEU A 322 6.84 26.70 -3.81
C LEU A 322 5.70 27.00 -2.84
N ASP A 323 5.87 28.02 -1.99
CA ASP A 323 4.71 28.60 -1.33
C ASP A 323 3.79 29.25 -2.38
N PHE A 324 2.47 29.14 -2.18
CA PHE A 324 1.50 29.56 -3.18
C PHE A 324 1.53 31.06 -3.45
N ASP A 325 1.78 31.91 -2.44
CA ASP A 325 1.85 33.36 -2.65
C ASP A 325 3.11 33.72 -3.47
N TYR A 326 4.21 32.97 -3.28
CA TYR A 326 5.43 33.12 -4.08
C TYR A 326 5.26 32.56 -5.51
N GLU A 327 4.61 31.41 -5.69
CA GLU A 327 4.24 30.87 -7.00
C GLU A 327 3.40 31.88 -7.80
N MET A 328 2.39 32.50 -7.18
CA MET A 328 1.55 33.51 -7.82
C MET A 328 2.32 34.81 -8.14
N LYS A 329 3.27 35.21 -7.29
CA LYS A 329 4.19 36.33 -7.57
C LYS A 329 5.03 36.06 -8.82
N LEU A 330 5.64 34.87 -8.94
CA LEU A 330 6.42 34.47 -10.10
C LEU A 330 5.57 34.43 -11.38
N LEU A 331 4.36 33.84 -11.31
CA LEU A 331 3.44 33.78 -12.45
C LEU A 331 3.01 35.18 -12.90
N ASN A 332 2.73 36.08 -11.95
CA ASN A 332 2.39 37.47 -12.23
C ASN A 332 3.56 38.22 -12.90
N HIS A 333 4.81 38.03 -12.46
CA HIS A 333 5.98 38.61 -13.15
C HIS A 333 6.08 38.17 -14.61
N VAL A 334 5.91 36.88 -14.88
CA VAL A 334 5.96 36.33 -16.26
C VAL A 334 4.81 36.85 -17.12
N THR A 335 3.57 36.84 -16.61
CA THR A 335 2.41 37.31 -17.37
C THR A 335 2.46 38.81 -17.65
N GLN A 336 2.89 39.64 -16.68
CA GLN A 336 3.10 41.07 -16.91
C GLN A 336 4.17 41.36 -17.98
N LEU A 337 5.24 40.56 -18.05
CA LEU A 337 6.27 40.71 -19.10
C LEU A 337 5.75 40.31 -20.49
N ILE A 338 4.95 39.24 -20.57
CA ILE A 338 4.27 38.82 -21.81
C ILE A 338 3.38 39.95 -22.33
N ASP A 339 2.58 40.55 -21.44
CA ASP A 339 1.67 41.65 -21.79
C ASP A 339 2.45 42.91 -22.20
N SER A 340 3.51 43.29 -21.47
CA SER A 340 4.29 44.51 -21.76
C SER A 340 5.02 44.45 -23.09
N GLU A 341 5.57 43.27 -23.44
CA GLU A 341 6.25 43.03 -24.71
C GLU A 341 5.28 42.60 -25.84
N SER A 342 3.98 42.51 -25.54
CA SER A 342 2.91 42.10 -26.47
C SER A 342 3.21 40.76 -27.18
N TRP A 343 3.78 39.81 -26.44
CA TRP A 343 4.13 38.49 -26.99
C TRP A 343 2.89 37.61 -27.16
N PRO A 344 2.82 36.80 -28.23
CA PRO A 344 1.82 35.74 -28.30
C PRO A 344 2.12 34.69 -27.23
N LEU A 345 1.08 34.26 -26.50
CA LEU A 345 1.18 33.21 -25.47
C LEU A 345 1.81 31.89 -25.97
N SER A 346 1.81 31.64 -27.28
CA SER A 346 2.45 30.48 -27.90
C SER A 346 3.96 30.62 -28.16
N LYS A 347 4.57 31.80 -28.00
CA LYS A 347 6.00 32.04 -28.25
C LYS A 347 6.60 33.04 -27.25
N VAL A 348 6.77 32.59 -26.01
CA VAL A 348 7.43 33.34 -24.92
C VAL A 348 8.94 33.00 -24.88
N PRO A 349 9.87 33.94 -25.14
CA PRO A 349 11.32 33.67 -25.20
C PRO A 349 11.96 33.50 -23.81
N LEU A 350 12.58 32.34 -23.56
CA LEU A 350 13.25 32.08 -22.28
C LEU A 350 14.42 33.06 -22.03
N SER A 351 15.19 33.40 -23.07
CA SER A 351 16.34 34.29 -22.96
C SER A 351 15.98 35.66 -22.39
N VAL A 352 14.92 36.29 -22.93
CA VAL A 352 14.47 37.61 -22.48
C VAL A 352 13.84 37.54 -21.09
N CYS A 353 13.06 36.50 -20.78
CA CYS A 353 12.55 36.29 -19.42
C CYS A 353 13.69 36.20 -18.38
N LEU A 354 14.80 35.54 -18.69
CA LEU A 354 15.97 35.42 -17.80
C LEU A 354 16.85 36.69 -17.74
N GLU A 355 16.71 37.59 -18.70
CA GLU A 355 17.40 38.90 -18.74
C GLU A 355 16.62 39.94 -17.93
N GLU A 356 15.33 40.13 -18.25
CA GLU A 356 14.49 41.14 -17.61
C GLU A 356 14.11 40.78 -16.16
N LEU A 357 13.63 39.55 -15.93
CA LEU A 357 13.20 39.11 -14.58
C LEU A 357 14.35 38.67 -13.69
N GLY A 358 15.55 38.42 -14.26
CA GLY A 358 16.72 37.92 -13.52
C GLY A 358 17.29 38.90 -12.49
N SER A 359 16.80 40.13 -12.45
CA SER A 359 17.07 41.12 -11.40
C SER A 359 16.10 41.07 -10.21
N LEU A 360 14.94 40.44 -10.40
CA LEU A 360 13.85 40.32 -9.43
C LEU A 360 13.83 38.93 -8.76
N GLU A 361 14.15 37.88 -9.52
CA GLU A 361 13.99 36.48 -9.12
C GLU A 361 15.15 35.60 -9.62
N PRO A 362 15.46 34.48 -8.95
CA PRO A 362 16.48 33.54 -9.42
C PRO A 362 16.12 32.93 -10.78
N ARG A 363 17.13 32.70 -11.63
CA ARG A 363 16.96 32.16 -12.99
C ARG A 363 16.27 30.79 -12.99
N GLU A 364 16.59 29.99 -11.99
CA GLU A 364 16.02 28.67 -11.74
C GLU A 364 14.52 28.75 -11.44
N MET A 365 14.08 29.80 -10.75
CA MET A 365 12.67 30.03 -10.41
C MET A 365 11.88 30.56 -11.61
N ILE A 366 12.50 31.40 -12.44
CA ILE A 366 11.92 31.89 -13.70
C ILE A 366 11.76 30.75 -14.72
N GLU A 367 12.77 29.88 -14.90
CA GLU A 367 12.63 28.71 -15.76
C GLU A 367 11.63 27.70 -15.18
N HIS A 368 11.61 27.52 -13.86
CA HIS A 368 10.66 26.63 -13.20
C HIS A 368 9.20 27.09 -13.40
N ILE A 369 8.85 28.36 -13.18
CA ILE A 369 7.46 28.84 -13.37
C ILE A 369 7.02 28.73 -14.84
N LEU A 370 7.93 28.96 -15.80
CA LEU A 370 7.67 28.75 -17.23
C LEU A 370 7.44 27.26 -17.57
N LEU A 371 8.16 26.33 -16.92
CA LEU A 371 7.93 24.88 -17.05
C LEU A 371 6.64 24.42 -16.37
N SER A 372 6.29 24.99 -15.20
CA SER A 372 5.06 24.69 -14.49
C SER A 372 3.84 25.15 -15.28
N TYR A 373 3.88 26.33 -15.89
CA TYR A 373 2.73 26.93 -16.59
C TYR A 373 2.79 26.89 -18.12
N GLY A 374 3.79 26.25 -18.72
CA GLY A 374 3.97 26.24 -20.17
C GLY A 374 4.70 25.01 -20.71
N ARG A 375 4.74 24.90 -22.04
CA ARG A 375 5.43 23.84 -22.76
C ARG A 375 6.68 24.40 -23.42
N LYS A 376 7.85 23.96 -22.94
CA LYS A 376 9.15 24.27 -23.54
C LYS A 376 9.26 23.66 -24.93
N TYR A 377 9.68 24.45 -25.91
CA TYR A 377 10.08 23.99 -27.24
C TYR A 377 11.31 24.77 -27.73
N VAL A 378 11.90 24.30 -28.83
CA VAL A 378 13.04 24.93 -29.50
C VAL A 378 12.65 25.16 -30.96
N ASP A 379 12.95 26.34 -31.50
CA ASP A 379 12.63 26.66 -32.90
C ASP A 379 13.77 26.31 -33.87
N ASP A 380 13.55 26.56 -35.17
CA ASP A 380 14.51 26.24 -36.23
C ASP A 380 15.86 26.98 -36.10
N ALA A 381 15.93 28.07 -35.33
CA ALA A 381 17.16 28.81 -35.04
C ALA A 381 17.92 28.25 -33.82
N GLY A 382 17.32 27.32 -33.08
CA GLY A 382 17.88 26.79 -31.82
C GLY A 382 17.51 27.64 -30.59
N GLU A 383 16.61 28.61 -30.73
CA GLU A 383 16.16 29.45 -29.63
C GLU A 383 15.05 28.76 -28.82
N VAL A 384 15.05 28.99 -27.50
CA VAL A 384 14.15 28.31 -26.54
C VAL A 384 12.94 29.18 -26.25
N PHE A 385 11.75 28.62 -26.49
CA PHE A 385 10.46 29.28 -26.26
C PHE A 385 9.53 28.43 -25.39
N PHE A 386 8.52 29.09 -24.83
CA PHE A 386 7.42 28.46 -24.13
C PHE A 386 6.08 28.79 -24.79
N GLU A 387 5.23 27.77 -24.91
CA GLU A 387 3.79 27.89 -25.16
C GLU A 387 3.07 27.85 -23.81
N MET A 388 2.47 28.96 -23.39
CA MET A 388 1.78 29.06 -22.10
C MET A 388 0.46 28.28 -22.10
N CYS A 389 0.19 27.57 -21.01
CA CYS A 389 -0.97 26.69 -20.87
C CYS A 389 -2.15 27.45 -20.24
N GLU A 390 -3.10 27.89 -21.09
CA GLU A 390 -4.34 28.57 -20.68
C GLU A 390 -5.01 27.85 -19.49
N ASP A 391 -5.29 26.56 -19.63
CA ASP A 391 -6.02 25.80 -18.61
C ASP A 391 -5.29 25.76 -17.25
N LYS A 392 -3.93 25.68 -17.22
CA LYS A 392 -3.18 25.75 -15.95
C LYS A 392 -3.23 27.16 -15.35
N ILE A 393 -3.06 28.21 -16.17
CA ILE A 393 -3.02 29.61 -15.70
C ILE A 393 -4.40 30.04 -15.20
N CYS A 394 -5.47 29.83 -15.98
CA CYS A 394 -6.83 30.11 -15.57
C CYS A 394 -7.19 29.37 -14.27
N ARG A 395 -6.79 28.10 -14.12
CA ARG A 395 -7.01 27.29 -12.92
C ARG A 395 -6.24 27.82 -11.69
N ALA A 396 -5.03 28.33 -11.84
CA ALA A 396 -4.27 28.93 -10.75
C ALA A 396 -4.87 30.27 -10.27
N ILE A 397 -5.25 31.15 -11.21
CA ILE A 397 -5.96 32.40 -10.87
C ILE A 397 -7.29 32.11 -10.18
N ALA A 398 -8.05 31.09 -10.62
CA ALA A 398 -9.25 30.65 -9.92
C ALA A 398 -8.96 30.15 -8.49
N GLN A 399 -7.87 29.40 -8.29
CA GLN A 399 -7.46 28.96 -6.97
C GLN A 399 -7.18 30.15 -6.05
N MET A 400 -6.41 31.14 -6.52
CA MET A 400 -6.10 32.36 -5.78
C MET A 400 -7.36 33.13 -5.36
N LEU A 401 -8.31 33.33 -6.29
CA LEU A 401 -9.57 34.02 -6.03
C LEU A 401 -10.47 33.28 -5.03
N LEU A 402 -10.46 31.95 -5.02
CA LEU A 402 -11.30 31.13 -4.14
C LEU A 402 -10.64 30.80 -2.79
N GLN A 403 -9.32 30.96 -2.64
CA GLN A 403 -8.56 30.55 -1.44
C GLN A 403 -9.06 31.19 -0.14
N ASN A 404 -9.51 32.43 -0.20
CA ASN A 404 -10.03 33.18 0.94
C ASN A 404 -11.57 33.15 1.05
N ALA A 405 -12.27 32.43 0.15
CA ALA A 405 -13.73 32.40 0.07
C ALA A 405 -14.29 31.05 0.54
N ILE A 406 -15.12 31.05 1.60
CA ILE A 406 -15.86 29.86 2.04
C ILE A 406 -16.86 29.42 0.96
N LYS A 407 -17.53 30.39 0.35
CA LYS A 407 -18.36 30.28 -0.86
C LYS A 407 -18.33 31.62 -1.59
N PHE A 408 -18.22 31.59 -2.91
CA PHE A 408 -18.36 32.75 -3.80
C PHE A 408 -19.69 32.63 -4.56
N ASN A 409 -20.39 33.73 -4.82
CA ASN A 409 -21.49 33.76 -5.80
C ASN A 409 -20.92 33.37 -7.18
N LEU A 410 -21.55 32.42 -7.86
CA LEU A 410 -21.03 31.87 -9.13
C LEU A 410 -20.89 32.95 -10.22
N SER A 411 -21.88 33.82 -10.42
CA SER A 411 -21.84 34.81 -11.51
C SER A 411 -20.80 35.90 -11.25
N GLU A 412 -20.71 36.38 -10.01
CA GLU A 412 -19.67 37.35 -9.60
C GLU A 412 -18.26 36.74 -9.72
N PHE A 413 -18.12 35.46 -9.39
CA PHE A 413 -16.86 34.74 -9.55
C PHE A 413 -16.47 34.62 -11.03
N GLU A 414 -17.38 34.23 -11.93
CA GLU A 414 -17.09 34.09 -13.36
C GLU A 414 -16.65 35.43 -13.98
N GLU A 415 -17.29 36.54 -13.61
CA GLU A 415 -16.91 37.90 -14.03
C GLU A 415 -15.51 38.30 -13.52
N VAL A 416 -15.25 38.16 -12.21
CA VAL A 416 -13.95 38.52 -11.60
C VAL A 416 -12.84 37.62 -12.13
N TRP A 417 -13.11 36.33 -12.34
CA TRP A 417 -12.14 35.36 -12.83
C TRP A 417 -11.72 35.67 -14.27
N GLN A 418 -12.66 35.97 -15.17
CA GLN A 418 -12.33 36.37 -16.55
C GLN A 418 -11.59 37.73 -16.61
N GLN A 419 -11.81 38.62 -15.65
CA GLN A 419 -11.08 39.89 -15.53
C GLN A 419 -9.66 39.74 -14.92
N SER A 420 -9.36 38.60 -14.30
CA SER A 420 -8.10 38.37 -13.57
C SER A 420 -7.08 37.51 -14.34
N VAL A 421 -7.44 36.99 -15.52
CA VAL A 421 -6.53 36.21 -16.38
C VAL A 421 -5.89 37.11 -17.45
N PRO A 422 -4.69 36.76 -17.97
CA PRO A 422 -4.01 37.53 -19.02
C PRO A 422 -4.85 37.70 -20.30
N GLU A 423 -4.54 38.73 -21.09
CA GLU A 423 -5.25 38.99 -22.34
C GLU A 423 -5.11 37.80 -23.32
N GLY A 424 -6.21 37.46 -24.00
CA GLY A 424 -6.28 36.33 -24.90
C GLY A 424 -6.66 34.99 -24.27
N MET A 425 -6.73 34.87 -22.94
CA MET A 425 -7.20 33.66 -22.25
C MET A 425 -8.71 33.67 -21.98
N THR A 426 -9.37 32.52 -22.16
CA THR A 426 -10.81 32.34 -21.90
C THR A 426 -11.05 31.42 -20.70
N THR A 427 -11.80 31.90 -19.70
CA THR A 427 -12.15 31.10 -18.52
C THR A 427 -13.36 30.20 -18.78
N ARG A 428 -13.31 28.97 -18.28
CA ARG A 428 -14.39 27.98 -18.44
C ARG A 428 -14.48 27.03 -17.24
N LEU A 429 -15.69 26.74 -16.75
CA LEU A 429 -15.88 25.91 -15.54
C LEU A 429 -15.29 24.48 -15.64
N ASP A 430 -15.07 23.93 -16.85
CA ASP A 430 -14.35 22.67 -17.06
C ASP A 430 -12.88 22.71 -16.62
N GLN A 431 -12.22 23.87 -16.67
CA GLN A 431 -10.84 24.06 -16.18
C GLN A 431 -10.74 23.88 -14.66
N LEU A 432 -11.86 23.99 -13.92
CA LEU A 432 -11.90 23.89 -12.47
C LEU A 432 -12.24 22.47 -11.96
N GLN A 433 -12.34 21.50 -12.87
CA GLN A 433 -12.54 20.09 -12.51
C GLN A 433 -11.46 19.62 -11.53
N GLY A 434 -11.89 19.05 -10.40
CA GLY A 434 -10.99 18.59 -9.34
C GLY A 434 -10.38 19.69 -8.46
N LEU A 435 -10.69 20.97 -8.71
CA LEU A 435 -10.23 22.13 -7.90
C LEU A 435 -11.37 22.80 -7.14
N ALA A 436 -12.54 22.98 -7.77
CA ALA A 436 -13.66 23.72 -7.20
C ALA A 436 -15.01 23.06 -7.52
N LEU A 437 -15.95 23.17 -6.58
CA LEU A 437 -17.27 22.56 -6.69
C LEU A 437 -18.37 23.63 -6.86
N VAL A 438 -19.10 23.56 -7.98
CA VAL A 438 -20.26 24.42 -8.24
C VAL A 438 -21.52 23.82 -7.61
N ASP A 439 -22.11 24.53 -6.67
CA ASP A 439 -23.40 24.25 -6.04
C ASP A 439 -24.51 25.04 -6.76
N LYS A 440 -25.24 24.34 -7.63
CA LYS A 440 -26.41 24.86 -8.35
C LYS A 440 -27.72 24.69 -7.57
N SER A 441 -27.66 24.16 -6.35
CA SER A 441 -28.83 23.96 -5.48
C SER A 441 -29.07 25.12 -4.52
N SER A 442 -28.02 25.91 -4.24
CA SER A 442 -28.11 27.18 -3.53
C SER A 442 -28.78 28.28 -4.38
N ARG A 443 -29.27 29.32 -3.71
CA ARG A 443 -29.81 30.54 -4.33
C ARG A 443 -29.25 31.76 -3.56
N PRO A 444 -28.35 32.57 -4.16
CA PRO A 444 -27.73 32.40 -5.49
C PRO A 444 -26.92 31.11 -5.61
N GLU A 445 -26.59 30.70 -6.84
CA GLU A 445 -25.68 29.57 -7.07
C GLU A 445 -24.27 29.95 -6.60
N THR A 446 -23.51 28.97 -6.09
CA THR A 446 -22.23 29.26 -5.43
C THR A 446 -21.13 28.29 -5.85
N ILE A 447 -19.89 28.77 -5.89
CA ILE A 447 -18.68 27.97 -6.08
C ILE A 447 -17.77 28.06 -4.85
N PHE A 448 -17.02 27.00 -4.56
CA PHE A 448 -16.02 26.96 -3.47
C PHE A 448 -14.92 25.96 -3.78
N LEU A 449 -13.76 26.11 -3.13
CA LEU A 449 -12.66 25.15 -3.28
C LEU A 449 -13.05 23.77 -2.76
N LEU A 450 -12.75 22.76 -3.58
CA LEU A 450 -12.73 21.36 -3.21
C LEU A 450 -11.63 20.73 -4.04
N LYS A 451 -10.44 20.59 -3.46
CA LYS A 451 -9.28 20.10 -4.20
C LYS A 451 -9.18 18.57 -4.09
N VAL A 452 -9.01 17.87 -5.21
CA VAL A 452 -8.87 16.41 -5.25
C VAL A 452 -7.67 15.92 -4.43
N GLU A 453 -6.60 16.71 -4.41
CA GLU A 453 -5.38 16.53 -3.62
C GLU A 453 -5.60 16.51 -2.11
N ASP A 454 -6.70 17.06 -1.59
CA ASP A 454 -7.03 17.07 -0.16
C ASP A 454 -7.88 15.85 0.24
N LEU A 455 -8.57 15.22 -0.72
CA LEU A 455 -9.49 14.09 -0.50
C LEU A 455 -8.78 12.74 -0.20
N PRO A 456 -9.23 11.92 0.76
CA PRO A 456 -8.55 10.68 1.19
C PRO A 456 -8.06 9.74 0.06
N GLU A 457 -6.94 9.02 0.26
CA GLU A 457 -6.46 8.03 -0.72
C GLU A 457 -7.24 6.71 -0.70
N ASP A 458 -7.86 6.34 0.44
CA ASP A 458 -8.77 5.20 0.47
C ASP A 458 -10.06 5.51 -0.28
N ASN A 459 -10.53 4.53 -1.05
CA ASN A 459 -11.73 4.66 -1.86
C ASN A 459 -12.96 4.92 -0.98
N GLN A 460 -13.16 4.14 0.09
CA GLN A 460 -14.36 4.23 0.92
C GLN A 460 -14.38 5.54 1.72
N GLU A 461 -13.25 5.94 2.29
CA GLU A 461 -13.09 7.22 2.98
C GLU A 461 -13.35 8.40 2.04
N ARG A 462 -12.81 8.38 0.82
CA ARG A 462 -13.07 9.45 -0.15
C ARG A 462 -14.54 9.54 -0.53
N PHE A 463 -15.20 8.43 -0.84
CA PHE A 463 -16.64 8.44 -1.14
C PHE A 463 -17.46 8.93 0.05
N ASN A 464 -17.10 8.55 1.29
CA ASN A 464 -17.77 9.05 2.49
C ASN A 464 -17.60 10.58 2.64
N SER A 465 -16.38 11.10 2.44
CA SER A 465 -16.07 12.54 2.49
C SER A 465 -16.87 13.33 1.44
N LEU A 466 -16.83 12.89 0.18
CA LEU A 466 -17.59 13.51 -0.93
C LEU A 466 -19.10 13.51 -0.69
N PHE A 467 -19.66 12.40 -0.18
CA PHE A 467 -21.09 12.33 0.14
C PHE A 467 -21.48 13.12 1.40
N GLY A 468 -20.52 13.41 2.30
CA GLY A 468 -20.69 14.34 3.41
C GLY A 468 -20.75 15.80 2.95
N ILE A 469 -19.92 16.19 1.99
CA ILE A 469 -19.92 17.53 1.37
C ILE A 469 -21.20 17.77 0.56
N ARG A 470 -21.64 16.78 -0.23
CA ARG A 470 -22.85 16.84 -1.05
C ARG A 470 -23.54 15.47 -1.07
N GLN A 471 -24.79 15.41 -0.61
CA GLN A 471 -25.50 14.13 -0.47
C GLN A 471 -25.80 13.41 -1.78
N LYS A 472 -25.93 14.14 -2.90
CA LYS A 472 -26.29 13.60 -4.22
C LYS A 472 -25.42 14.24 -5.31
N TRP A 473 -24.69 13.42 -6.06
CA TRP A 473 -23.81 13.86 -7.14
C TRP A 473 -24.28 13.35 -8.49
N THR A 474 -24.10 14.12 -9.57
CA THR A 474 -24.16 13.56 -10.93
C THR A 474 -22.86 12.80 -11.23
N GLU A 475 -22.85 12.01 -12.31
CA GLU A 475 -21.61 11.34 -12.76
C GLU A 475 -20.53 12.34 -13.16
N VAL A 476 -20.93 13.43 -13.83
CA VAL A 476 -20.04 14.50 -14.29
C VAL A 476 -19.41 15.23 -13.10
N ASP A 477 -20.19 15.60 -12.10
CA ASP A 477 -19.68 16.35 -10.94
C ASP A 477 -18.69 15.52 -10.09
N ILE A 478 -18.92 14.21 -9.93
CA ILE A 478 -18.11 13.38 -9.03
C ILE A 478 -16.85 12.83 -9.70
N THR A 479 -16.87 12.63 -11.03
CA THR A 479 -15.77 11.99 -11.77
C THR A 479 -14.40 12.65 -11.52
N PRO A 480 -14.24 13.99 -11.59
CA PRO A 480 -12.95 14.65 -11.32
C PRO A 480 -12.35 14.39 -9.93
N TYR A 481 -13.16 13.93 -8.97
CA TYR A 481 -12.76 13.66 -7.60
C TYR A 481 -12.45 12.19 -7.32
N ILE A 482 -12.72 11.29 -8.27
CA ILE A 482 -12.54 9.83 -8.10
C ILE A 482 -11.84 9.16 -9.29
N GLN A 483 -11.47 9.92 -10.33
CA GLN A 483 -10.84 9.36 -11.52
C GLN A 483 -9.42 8.83 -11.25
N ASP A 484 -8.65 9.51 -10.41
CA ASP A 484 -7.36 9.06 -9.87
C ASP A 484 -7.45 7.77 -9.03
N LEU A 485 -8.65 7.44 -8.52
CA LEU A 485 -8.89 6.16 -7.85
C LEU A 485 -9.02 4.98 -8.84
N CYS A 486 -9.09 5.21 -10.15
CA CYS A 486 -9.21 4.15 -11.15
C CYS A 486 -7.87 3.42 -11.36
N ALA A 487 -7.78 2.17 -10.92
CA ALA A 487 -6.71 1.27 -11.33
C ALA A 487 -6.88 0.84 -12.81
N GLU A 488 -5.83 0.35 -13.47
CA GLU A 488 -5.78 0.05 -14.92
C GLU A 488 -6.96 -0.74 -15.50
N LYS A 489 -7.63 -1.58 -14.71
CA LYS A 489 -8.76 -2.43 -15.13
C LYS A 489 -10.12 -1.99 -14.54
N GLN A 490 -10.18 -0.83 -13.91
CA GLN A 490 -11.37 -0.32 -13.21
C GLN A 490 -11.80 1.03 -13.76
N THR A 491 -13.08 1.15 -14.11
CA THR A 491 -13.67 2.41 -14.57
C THR A 491 -14.34 3.19 -13.43
N VAL A 492 -14.58 4.48 -13.65
CA VAL A 492 -15.36 5.34 -12.73
C VAL A 492 -16.75 4.74 -12.45
N GLY A 493 -17.44 4.23 -13.48
CA GLY A 493 -18.71 3.52 -13.32
C GLY A 493 -18.62 2.27 -12.43
N ALA A 494 -17.50 1.54 -12.47
CA ALA A 494 -17.26 0.39 -11.59
C ALA A 494 -16.97 0.81 -10.14
N LEU A 495 -16.27 1.94 -9.92
CA LEU A 495 -16.13 2.54 -8.58
C LEU A 495 -17.49 2.97 -8.03
N LEU A 496 -18.26 3.73 -8.80
CA LEU A 496 -19.59 4.21 -8.41
C LEU A 496 -20.55 3.05 -8.09
N THR A 497 -20.52 1.97 -8.87
CA THR A 497 -21.34 0.77 -8.60
C THR A 497 -20.92 0.05 -7.31
N LYS A 498 -19.63 0.09 -6.95
CA LYS A 498 -19.09 -0.55 -5.74
C LYS A 498 -19.35 0.28 -4.48
N TYR A 499 -19.11 1.59 -4.53
CA TYR A 499 -19.06 2.46 -3.35
C TYR A 499 -20.29 3.37 -3.17
N ALA A 500 -21.10 3.57 -4.21
CA ALA A 500 -22.29 4.42 -4.17
C ALA A 500 -23.59 3.64 -4.44
N ARG A 501 -24.72 4.30 -4.22
CA ARG A 501 -26.07 3.89 -4.64
C ARG A 501 -26.58 4.88 -5.68
N SER A 502 -27.10 4.39 -6.79
CA SER A 502 -27.75 5.23 -7.81
C SER A 502 -29.23 5.44 -7.51
N SER A 503 -29.73 6.60 -7.91
CA SER A 503 -31.14 7.01 -7.81
C SER A 503 -31.45 8.04 -8.90
N MET A 504 -32.73 8.34 -9.13
CA MET A 504 -33.14 9.39 -10.07
C MET A 504 -33.57 10.64 -9.29
N LEU A 505 -33.14 11.81 -9.76
CA LEU A 505 -33.57 13.12 -9.27
C LEU A 505 -33.88 14.00 -10.49
N ASN A 506 -35.12 14.47 -10.61
CA ASN A 506 -35.58 15.32 -11.72
C ASN A 506 -35.24 14.75 -13.12
N GLY A 507 -35.31 13.42 -13.29
CA GLY A 507 -34.96 12.72 -14.53
C GLY A 507 -33.46 12.47 -14.73
N VAL A 508 -32.59 13.00 -13.88
CA VAL A 508 -31.13 12.80 -13.93
C VAL A 508 -30.71 11.69 -12.97
N LYS A 509 -29.79 10.82 -13.40
CA LYS A 509 -29.18 9.78 -12.55
C LYS A 509 -28.18 10.42 -11.58
N VAL A 510 -28.37 10.20 -10.29
CA VAL A 510 -27.50 10.73 -9.22
C VAL A 510 -27.05 9.62 -8.25
N TYR A 511 -25.85 9.79 -7.72
CA TYR A 511 -25.18 8.88 -6.81
C TYR A 511 -25.14 9.43 -5.38
N ASN A 512 -25.36 8.56 -4.39
CA ASN A 512 -25.32 8.86 -2.96
C ASN A 512 -24.68 7.71 -2.16
N SER A 513 -24.40 7.93 -0.88
CA SER A 513 -23.78 6.91 -0.02
C SER A 513 -24.67 5.66 0.14
N ARG A 514 -24.03 4.48 0.16
CA ARG A 514 -24.72 3.20 0.41
C ARG A 514 -25.17 3.02 1.86
N ARG A 515 -24.57 3.76 2.80
CA ARG A 515 -24.82 3.73 4.25
C ARG A 515 -25.17 5.15 4.74
N PRO A 516 -25.97 5.33 5.81
CA PRO A 516 -26.07 6.61 6.48
C PRO A 516 -24.67 7.09 6.87
N ILE A 517 -24.37 8.35 6.56
CA ILE A 517 -23.17 9.03 7.02
C ILE A 517 -23.53 9.57 8.40
N SER A 518 -22.76 9.17 9.42
CA SER A 518 -22.96 9.54 10.83
C SER A 518 -22.35 10.91 11.11
#